data_AF-A0A359MZF5-F1
#
_entry.id   AF-A0A359MZF5-F1
#
_cell.length_a   1.000
_cell.length_b   1.000
_cell.length_c   1.000
_cell.angle_alpha   90.00
_cell.angle_beta   90.00
_cell.angle_gamma   90.00
#
_symmetry.space_group_name_H-M   'P 1'
#
loop_
_entity.id
_entity.type
_entity.pdbx_description
1 polymer ?
#
loop_
_entity_poly.entity_id
_entity_poly.type
_entity_poly.pdbx_seq_one_letter_code
_entity_poly.pdbx_strand_id
1 'polypeptide(L)'
;MAAKYNATSFRYSAILRTILNSLFIPINRENLSKLSTNLRHNFGQDLFAKVIAENIKKTNTDIVVVDGIRRIEDIEHIKDLEGFKLIYVESDINIRFDRTKNR
;
A
#
# COMPACT_ATOMS: atom_id res chain seq x y z
N MET A 1 -0.21 9.83 -12.24
CA MET A 1 -0.23 10.87 -11.19
C MET A 1 1.18 11.18 -10.70
N ALA A 2 1.89 10.22 -10.09
CA ALA A 2 3.25 10.40 -9.55
C ALA A 2 4.23 11.15 -10.47
N ALA A 3 4.50 10.60 -11.66
CA ALA A 3 5.44 11.20 -12.62
C ALA A 3 4.99 12.56 -13.18
N LYS A 4 3.68 12.84 -13.22
CA LYS A 4 3.13 14.08 -13.78
C LYS A 4 3.17 15.25 -12.77
N TYR A 5 3.13 14.96 -11.48
CA TYR A 5 3.00 15.95 -10.40
C TYR A 5 4.15 15.90 -9.39
N ASN A 6 5.28 15.27 -9.74
CA ASN A 6 6.41 15.07 -8.83
C ASN A 6 6.00 14.47 -7.46
N ALA A 7 5.02 13.56 -7.48
CA ALA A 7 4.47 12.97 -6.26
C ALA A 7 5.16 11.66 -5.91
N THR A 8 5.43 11.45 -4.62
CA THR A 8 5.96 10.18 -4.12
C THR A 8 4.83 9.17 -3.95
N SER A 9 5.01 7.94 -4.42
CA SER A 9 4.00 6.88 -4.25
C SER A 9 4.47 5.76 -3.33
N PHE A 10 3.67 5.44 -2.31
CA PHE A 10 3.88 4.28 -1.45
C PHE A 10 2.85 3.19 -1.74
N ARG A 11 3.31 1.94 -1.68
CA ARG A 11 2.45 0.75 -1.81
C ARG A 11 2.75 -0.22 -0.68
N TYR A 12 1.73 -0.73 0.00
CA TYR A 12 1.89 -1.77 1.04
C TYR A 12 2.63 -3.00 0.49
N SER A 13 2.30 -3.40 -0.73
CA SER A 13 2.94 -4.54 -1.38
C SER A 13 4.43 -4.33 -1.70
N ALA A 14 4.92 -3.08 -1.75
CA ALA A 14 6.35 -2.83 -1.93
C ALA A 14 7.14 -3.24 -0.68
N ILE A 15 6.63 -2.96 0.52
CA ILE A 15 7.25 -3.36 1.80
C ILE A 15 7.43 -4.88 1.85
N LEU A 16 6.36 -5.62 1.53
CA LEU A 16 6.38 -7.07 1.52
C LEU A 16 7.35 -7.65 0.48
N ARG A 17 7.39 -7.07 -0.73
CA ARG A 17 8.34 -7.48 -1.78
C ARG A 17 9.78 -7.25 -1.36
N THR A 18 10.09 -6.12 -0.72
CA THR A 18 11.43 -5.84 -0.20
C THR A 18 11.85 -6.91 0.81
N ILE A 19 10.99 -7.26 1.76
CA ILE A 19 11.28 -8.31 2.76
C ILE A 19 11.50 -9.67 2.09
N LEU A 20 10.61 -10.09 1.19
CA LEU A 20 10.77 -11.38 0.50
C LEU A 20 12.07 -11.43 -0.33
N ASN A 21 12.42 -10.34 -1.01
CA ASN A 21 13.69 -10.23 -1.74
C ASN A 21 14.89 -10.37 -0.81
N SER A 22 14.89 -9.69 0.35
CA SER A 22 15.97 -9.79 1.34
C SER A 22 16.12 -11.19 1.93
N LEU A 23 15.05 -11.98 1.95
CA LEU A 23 15.05 -13.37 2.43
C LEU A 23 15.26 -14.38 1.30
N PHE A 24 15.47 -13.93 0.07
CA PHE A 24 15.56 -14.78 -1.13
C PHE A 24 14.36 -15.72 -1.33
N ILE A 25 13.17 -15.27 -0.92
CA ILE A 25 11.91 -16.01 -1.09
C ILE A 25 11.21 -15.53 -2.37
N PRO A 26 10.71 -16.45 -3.23
CA PRO A 26 10.01 -16.06 -4.46
C PRO A 26 8.83 -15.12 -4.21
N ILE A 27 8.76 -14.04 -4.99
CA ILE A 27 7.62 -13.11 -4.97
C ILE A 27 6.46 -13.75 -5.73
N ASN A 28 5.56 -14.39 -4.99
CA ASN A 28 4.28 -14.87 -5.50
C ASN A 28 3.14 -14.48 -4.54
N ARG A 29 1.89 -14.69 -4.98
CA ARG A 29 0.70 -14.29 -4.22
C ARG A 29 0.62 -14.97 -2.86
N GLU A 30 0.96 -16.26 -2.81
CA GLU A 30 0.93 -17.06 -1.59
C GLU A 30 1.93 -16.52 -0.55
N ASN A 31 3.18 -16.32 -0.94
CA ASN A 31 4.24 -15.84 -0.06
C ASN A 31 3.96 -14.42 0.45
N LEU A 32 3.46 -13.52 -0.40
CA LEU A 32 3.06 -12.17 0.00
C LEU A 32 1.92 -12.22 1.04
N SER A 33 0.91 -13.07 0.80
CA SER A 33 -0.23 -13.23 1.71
C SER A 33 0.19 -13.82 3.05
N LYS A 34 1.02 -14.87 3.02
CA LYS A 34 1.57 -15.54 4.20
C LYS A 34 2.40 -14.56 5.02
N LEU A 35 3.33 -13.83 4.40
CA LEU A 35 4.16 -12.84 5.09
C LEU A 35 3.29 -11.72 5.70
N SER A 36 2.37 -11.14 4.93
CA SER A 36 1.50 -10.08 5.42
C SER A 36 0.68 -10.53 6.63
N THR A 37 0.12 -11.74 6.58
CA THR A 37 -0.72 -12.28 7.65
C THR A 37 0.08 -12.49 8.91
N ASN A 38 1.25 -13.14 8.81
CA ASN A 38 2.11 -13.39 9.96
C ASN A 38 2.64 -12.11 10.59
N LEU A 39 3.09 -11.13 9.78
CA LEU A 39 3.60 -9.87 10.34
C LEU A 39 2.51 -9.09 11.05
N ARG A 40 1.30 -9.03 10.49
CA ARG A 40 0.19 -8.32 11.15
C ARG A 40 -0.31 -9.04 12.41
N HIS A 41 -0.32 -10.38 12.40
CA HIS A 41 -0.69 -11.17 13.56
C HIS A 41 0.29 -10.94 14.73
N ASN A 42 1.59 -10.89 14.45
CA ASN A 42 2.61 -10.82 15.49
C ASN A 42 2.99 -9.39 15.92
N PHE A 43 2.86 -8.40 15.02
CA PHE A 43 3.34 -7.02 15.26
C PHE A 43 2.25 -5.95 15.14
N GLY A 44 0.99 -6.33 14.95
CA GLY A 44 -0.15 -5.41 14.91
C GLY A 44 -0.79 -5.26 13.53
N GLN A 45 -2.11 -5.10 13.51
CA GLN A 45 -2.89 -4.98 12.27
C GLN A 45 -2.59 -3.70 11.48
N ASP A 46 -2.12 -2.67 12.16
CA ASP A 46 -1.73 -1.33 11.69
C ASP A 46 -0.25 -1.23 11.28
N LEU A 47 0.53 -2.31 11.42
CA LEU A 47 1.99 -2.33 11.21
C LEU A 47 2.43 -1.60 9.95
N PHE A 48 1.87 -1.94 8.79
CA PHE A 48 2.31 -1.35 7.53
C PHE A 48 1.84 0.09 7.36
N ALA A 49 0.73 0.48 8.00
CA ALA A 49 0.27 1.86 7.99
C ALA A 49 1.25 2.75 8.78
N LYS A 50 1.71 2.27 9.94
CA LYS A 50 2.81 2.89 10.71
C LYS A 50 4.09 3.01 9.87
N VAL A 51 4.52 1.95 9.18
CA VAL A 51 5.71 2.00 8.31
C VAL A 51 5.54 3.05 7.20
N ILE A 52 4.37 3.11 6.56
CA ILE A 52 4.11 4.11 5.52
C ILE A 52 4.14 5.51 6.12
N ALA A 53 3.46 5.77 7.24
CA ALA A 53 3.45 7.08 7.89
C ALA A 53 4.88 7.58 8.19
N GLU A 54 5.76 6.71 8.69
CA GLU A 54 7.17 7.04 8.92
C GLU A 54 7.93 7.32 7.62
N ASN A 55 7.62 6.61 6.53
CA ASN A 55 8.22 6.90 5.23
C ASN A 55 7.73 8.24 4.68
N ILE A 56 6.45 8.60 4.86
CA ILE A 56 5.87 9.89 4.45
C ILE A 56 6.60 11.05 5.11
N LYS A 57 6.82 10.98 6.43
CA LYS A 57 7.56 12.00 7.20
C LYS A 57 9.00 12.24 6.70
N LYS A 58 9.59 11.25 6.01
CA LYS A 58 10.94 11.32 5.44
C LYS A 58 10.96 11.77 3.99
N THR A 59 9.80 11.96 3.35
CA THR A 59 9.73 12.48 1.99
C THR A 59 9.84 14.00 1.98
N ASN A 60 10.44 14.53 0.91
CA ASN A 60 10.56 15.96 0.67
C ASN A 60 9.61 16.44 -0.45
N THR A 61 8.54 15.68 -0.72
CA THR A 61 7.58 15.96 -1.78
C THR A 61 6.26 16.45 -1.22
N ASP A 62 5.69 17.48 -1.83
CA ASP A 62 4.42 18.09 -1.40
C ASP A 62 3.21 17.17 -1.57
N ILE A 63 3.28 16.25 -2.54
CA ILE A 63 2.19 15.31 -2.84
C ILE A 63 2.67 13.89 -2.61
N VAL A 64 1.95 13.16 -1.76
CA VAL A 64 2.16 11.74 -1.52
C VAL A 64 0.90 10.95 -1.85
N VAL A 65 1.08 9.83 -2.55
CA VAL A 65 0.01 8.91 -2.92
C VAL A 65 0.25 7.57 -2.24
N VAL A 66 -0.71 7.14 -1.41
CA VAL A 66 -0.70 5.80 -0.81
C VAL A 66 -1.70 4.93 -1.54
N ASP A 67 -1.20 3.85 -2.17
CA ASP A 67 -1.99 2.93 -2.98
C ASP A 67 -2.10 1.55 -2.30
N GLY A 68 -3.26 0.92 -2.46
CA GLY A 68 -3.55 -0.40 -1.92
C GLY A 68 -4.14 -0.42 -0.51
N ILE A 69 -4.82 0.65 -0.09
CA ILE A 69 -5.61 0.67 1.15
C ILE A 69 -6.78 -0.31 1.00
N ARG A 70 -6.94 -1.24 1.94
CA ARG A 70 -8.01 -2.27 1.90
C ARG A 70 -8.80 -2.37 3.19
N ARG A 71 -8.25 -1.89 4.31
CA ARG A 71 -8.81 -2.05 5.64
C ARG A 71 -8.68 -0.74 6.42
N ILE A 72 -9.45 -0.58 7.48
CA ILE A 72 -9.42 0.64 8.29
C ILE A 72 -8.05 0.83 8.97
N GLU A 73 -7.41 -0.26 9.37
CA GLU A 73 -6.09 -0.24 9.99
C GLU A 73 -5.00 0.18 9.01
N ASP A 74 -5.26 0.14 7.70
CA ASP A 74 -4.30 0.62 6.71
C ASP A 74 -4.20 2.16 6.72
N ILE A 75 -5.21 2.88 7.19
CA ILE A 75 -5.15 4.34 7.34
C ILE A 75 -4.84 4.80 8.78
N GLU A 76 -4.76 3.86 9.72
CA GLU A 76 -4.30 4.16 11.08
C GLU A 76 -2.88 4.75 10.99
N HIS A 77 -2.60 5.85 11.70
CA HIS A 77 -1.38 6.68 11.58
C HIS A 77 -1.26 7.58 10.34
N ILE A 78 -2.02 7.34 9.27
CA ILE A 78 -2.00 8.18 8.06
C ILE A 78 -3.11 9.23 8.11
N LYS A 79 -4.28 8.88 8.67
CA LYS A 79 -5.47 9.74 8.73
C LYS A 79 -5.26 11.04 9.51
N ASP A 80 -4.33 11.04 10.47
CA ASP A 80 -4.03 12.17 11.35
C ASP A 80 -2.96 13.10 10.77
N LEU A 81 -2.39 12.76 9.61
CA LEU A 81 -1.43 13.62 8.91
C LEU A 81 -2.15 14.81 8.27
N GLU A 82 -1.49 15.97 8.29
CA GLU A 82 -1.99 17.17 7.61
C GLU A 82 -2.19 16.89 6.11
N GLY A 83 -3.29 17.39 5.56
CA GLY A 83 -3.62 17.21 4.14
C GLY A 83 -4.16 15.83 3.77
N PHE A 84 -4.47 14.96 4.76
CA PHE A 84 -5.05 13.64 4.48
C PHE A 84 -6.35 13.74 3.65
N LYS A 85 -6.38 12.98 2.55
CA LYS A 85 -7.56 12.77 1.70
C LYS A 85 -7.67 11.28 1.37
N LEU A 86 -8.82 10.68 1.66
CA LEU A 86 -9.14 9.33 1.22
C LEU A 86 -9.94 9.38 -0.08
N ILE A 87 -9.38 8.80 -1.14
CA ILE A 87 -10.02 8.78 -2.47
C ILE A 87 -10.44 7.35 -2.76
N TYR A 88 -11.75 7.13 -2.87
CA TYR A 88 -12.31 5.87 -3.33
C TYR A 88 -12.46 5.90 -4.86
N VAL A 89 -11.94 4.88 -5.53
CA VAL A 89 -12.02 4.76 -6.99
C VAL A 89 -12.98 3.63 -7.34
N GLU A 90 -14.10 4.00 -7.95
CA GLU A 90 -15.13 3.07 -8.40
C GLU A 90 -15.16 2.95 -9.93
N SER A 91 -15.63 1.80 -10.41
CA SER A 91 -15.87 1.49 -11.81
C SER A 91 -16.98 0.46 -11.90
N ASP A 92 -17.80 0.57 -12.96
CA ASP A 92 -18.82 -0.41 -13.30
C ASP A 92 -18.24 -1.85 -13.31
N ILE A 93 -19.03 -2.79 -12.80
CA ILE A 93 -18.63 -4.19 -12.63
C ILE A 93 -18.26 -4.85 -13.97
N ASN A 94 -18.99 -4.54 -15.05
CA ASN A 94 -18.76 -5.11 -16.37
C ASN A 94 -17.40 -4.64 -16.91
N ILE A 95 -17.13 -3.33 -16.80
CA ILE A 95 -15.85 -2.74 -17.19
C ILE A 95 -14.68 -3.36 -16.39
N ARG A 96 -14.87 -3.61 -15.10
CA ARG A 96 -13.84 -4.28 -14.27
C ARG A 96 -13.60 -5.72 -14.70
N PHE A 97 -14.65 -6.46 -15.04
CA PHE A 97 -14.57 -7.84 -15.49
C PHE A 97 -13.81 -7.94 -16.81
N ASP A 98 -14.20 -7.14 -17.81
CA ASP A 98 -13.56 -7.12 -19.13
C ASP A 98 -12.07 -6.78 -19.02
N ARG A 99 -11.72 -5.80 -18.18
CA ARG A 99 -10.31 -5.44 -17.94
C ARG A 99 -9.51 -6.56 -17.29
N THR A 100 -10.14 -7.35 -16.42
CA THR A 100 -9.45 -8.45 -15.72
C THR A 100 -9.24 -9.65 -16.63
N LYS A 101 -10.17 -9.91 -17.56
CA LYS A 101 -10.04 -10.97 -18.56
C LYS A 101 -8.89 -10.71 -19.54
N ASN A 102 -8.64 -9.44 -19.86
CA ASN A 102 -7.61 -9.02 -20.82
C ASN A 102 -6.22 -8.82 -20.19
N ARG A 103 -5.97 -9.34 -18.98
CA ARG A 103 -4.74 -9.15 -18.20
C ARG A 103 -3.90 -10.41 -18.08
#